data_AF-A0A370N7M7-F1
#
_entry.id   AF-A0A370N7M7-F1
#
_cell.length_a   1.000
_cell.length_b   1.000
_cell.length_c   1.000
_cell.angle_alpha   90.00
_cell.angle_beta   90.00
_cell.angle_gamma   90.00
#
_symmetry.space_group_name_H-M   'P 1'
#
loop_
_entity.id
_entity.type
_entity.pdbx_description
1 polymer ?
#
loop_
_entity_poly.entity_id
_entity_poly.type
_entity_poly.pdbx_seq_one_letter_code
_entity_poly.pdbx_strand_id
1 'polypeptide(L)'
;MKKTPAAAAPANEFADLEALREFSSLLEQRSKLEALANEIPAQIASAQSEIDAIGAKTVDSELASLEVTEKQLSATLKQREDLEQQQVECGLRLRRLQTRLNAIEAKMPDIDAQIDLAIGAIRIEAAMASEAIQVELAEEIRSKVADLQAVYAKVRALQRLIPMARTSDFILDAYLPDLETCMRIESGTGNHYNRSPNLLAVTNPDTHAAEAQITDALKPITDALIRGRNHKSYVPLAKRPQPYIRKSIVLEGSSSSIGAELARQR
;
A
#
# COMPACT_ATOMS: atom_id res chain seq x y z
N MET A 1 26.52 23.39 -18.74
CA MET A 1 26.41 23.12 -17.29
C MET A 1 25.16 23.81 -16.77
N LYS A 2 24.01 23.13 -16.77
CA LYS A 2 22.79 23.63 -16.14
C LYS A 2 22.76 23.04 -14.72
N LYS A 3 22.92 23.90 -13.71
CA LYS A 3 22.71 23.55 -12.31
C LYS A 3 21.23 23.16 -12.16
N THR A 4 20.98 21.88 -11.91
CA THR A 4 19.72 21.42 -11.33
C THR A 4 19.54 22.12 -9.98
N PRO A 5 18.39 22.77 -9.70
CA PRO A 5 18.08 23.14 -8.34
C PRO A 5 17.90 21.82 -7.57
N ALA A 6 18.67 21.66 -6.50
CA ALA A 6 18.43 20.60 -5.53
C ALA A 6 17.01 20.82 -4.99
N ALA A 7 16.13 19.84 -5.19
CA ALA A 7 14.85 19.78 -4.51
C ALA A 7 15.15 19.81 -3.00
N ALA A 8 14.89 20.96 -2.38
CA ALA A 8 14.90 21.07 -0.93
C ALA A 8 13.73 20.22 -0.44
N ALA A 9 14.07 19.10 0.19
CA ALA A 9 13.10 18.10 0.65
C ALA A 9 12.02 18.73 1.54
N PRO A 10 10.72 18.43 1.34
CA PRO A 10 9.65 18.80 2.26
C PRO A 10 9.66 17.96 3.56
N ALA A 11 10.69 17.14 3.77
CA ALA A 11 10.78 16.21 4.90
C ALA A 11 10.78 16.88 6.28
N ASN A 12 10.94 18.21 6.36
CA ASN A 12 10.97 18.95 7.61
C ASN A 12 9.63 19.58 8.03
N GLU A 13 8.58 19.58 7.18
CA GLU A 13 7.28 20.19 7.54
C GLU A 13 6.32 19.22 8.23
N PHE A 14 6.55 17.91 8.14
CA PHE A 14 5.60 16.88 8.62
C PHE A 14 6.00 16.19 9.93
N ALA A 15 7.03 16.68 10.58
CA ALA A 15 7.41 16.21 11.90
C ALA A 15 7.08 17.31 12.89
N ASP A 16 5.90 17.26 13.50
CA ASP A 16 5.77 17.76 14.86
C ASP A 16 6.68 16.88 15.73
N LEU A 17 7.97 17.25 15.77
CA LEU A 17 8.99 16.59 16.58
C LEU A 17 8.53 16.49 18.04
N GLU A 18 7.62 17.37 18.46
CA GLU A 18 6.96 17.35 19.75
C GLU A 18 6.05 16.12 19.92
N ALA A 19 5.15 15.80 18.98
CA ALA A 19 4.27 14.63 19.07
C ALA A 19 5.06 13.31 19.11
N LEU A 20 6.12 13.19 18.32
CA LEU A 20 7.01 12.01 18.34
C LEU A 20 7.82 11.92 19.65
N ARG A 21 8.24 13.06 20.22
CA ARG A 21 8.92 13.11 21.52
C ARG A 21 7.97 12.76 22.65
N GLU A 22 6.75 13.29 22.64
CA GLU A 22 5.70 12.99 23.60
C GLU A 22 5.35 11.50 23.57
N PHE A 23 5.14 10.92 22.38
CA PHE A 23 4.93 9.48 22.22
C PHE A 23 6.09 8.65 22.79
N SER A 24 7.34 9.03 22.46
CA SER A 24 8.52 8.35 23.01
C SER A 24 8.58 8.44 24.53
N SER A 25 8.22 9.60 25.09
CA SER A 25 8.17 9.80 26.54
C SER A 25 7.10 8.94 27.22
N LEU A 26 5.93 8.76 26.59
CA LEU A 26 4.85 7.88 27.08
C LEU A 26 5.29 6.41 27.07
N LEU A 27 5.99 5.97 26.02
CA LEU A 27 6.55 4.62 25.95
C LEU A 27 7.62 4.38 27.04
N GLU A 28 8.50 5.36 27.28
CA GLU A 28 9.45 5.29 28.38
C GLU A 28 8.77 5.24 29.75
N GLN A 29 7.70 6.01 29.94
CA GLN A 29 6.93 5.98 31.19
C GLN A 29 6.25 4.62 31.39
N ARG A 30 5.61 4.07 30.35
CA ARG A 30 5.01 2.73 30.38
C ARG A 30 6.03 1.66 30.75
N SER A 31 7.18 1.63 30.07
CA SER A 31 8.22 0.62 30.33
C SER A 31 8.79 0.71 31.75
N LYS A 32 8.96 1.93 32.29
CA LYS A 32 9.37 2.13 33.69
C LYS A 32 8.31 1.60 34.67
N LEU A 33 7.03 1.83 34.42
CA LEU A 33 5.95 1.33 35.27
C LEU A 33 5.80 -0.18 35.19
N GLU A 34 5.97 -0.76 34.00
CA GLU A 34 5.97 -2.21 33.79
C GLU A 34 7.14 -2.90 34.52
N ALA A 35 8.35 -2.33 34.43
CA ALA A 35 9.49 -2.82 35.17
C ALA A 35 9.23 -2.83 36.69
N LEU A 36 8.66 -1.74 37.22
CA LEU A 36 8.29 -1.66 38.63
C LEU A 36 7.18 -2.65 39.00
N ALA A 37 6.18 -2.83 38.15
CA ALA A 37 5.10 -3.79 38.37
C ALA A 37 5.61 -5.24 38.38
N ASN A 38 6.64 -5.56 37.60
CA ASN A 38 7.26 -6.88 37.57
C ASN A 38 8.14 -7.16 38.81
N GLU A 39 8.75 -6.12 39.40
CA GLU A 39 9.62 -6.27 40.59
C GLU A 39 8.86 -6.37 41.91
N ILE A 40 7.76 -5.64 42.07
CA ILE A 40 7.02 -5.53 43.35
C ILE A 40 6.48 -6.88 43.87
N PRO A 41 5.94 -7.80 43.04
CA PRO A 41 5.45 -9.10 43.52
C PRO A 41 6.50 -9.92 44.26
N ALA A 42 7.75 -9.93 43.78
CA ALA A 42 8.84 -10.63 44.45
C ALA A 42 9.16 -10.00 45.82
N GLN A 43 9.09 -8.66 45.92
CA GLN A 43 9.29 -7.93 47.18
C GLN A 43 8.13 -8.15 48.17
N ILE A 44 6.90 -8.31 47.67
CA ILE A 44 5.74 -8.68 48.50
C ILE A 44 5.93 -10.10 49.05
N ALA A 45 6.32 -11.05 48.21
CA ALA A 45 6.58 -12.43 48.64
C ALA A 45 7.71 -12.51 49.68
N SER A 46 8.79 -11.73 49.49
CA SER A 46 9.88 -11.67 50.48
C SER A 46 9.40 -11.07 51.80
N ALA A 47 8.64 -9.97 51.77
CA ALA A 47 8.09 -9.34 52.97
C ALA A 47 7.08 -10.24 53.70
N GLN A 48 6.30 -11.05 52.98
CA GLN A 48 5.42 -12.06 53.58
C GLN A 48 6.21 -13.13 54.31
N SER A 49 7.24 -13.69 53.66
CA SER A 49 8.14 -14.67 54.28
C SER A 49 8.85 -14.13 55.52
N GLU A 50 9.28 -12.86 55.50
CA GLU A 50 9.85 -12.18 56.67
C GLU A 50 8.85 -12.08 57.84
N ILE A 51 7.59 -11.72 57.56
CA ILE A 51 6.53 -11.66 58.58
C ILE A 51 6.26 -13.05 59.17
N ASP A 52 6.19 -14.08 58.34
CA ASP A 52 5.97 -15.46 58.80
C ASP A 52 7.14 -15.94 59.67
N ALA A 53 8.38 -15.62 59.29
CA ALA A 53 9.57 -15.96 60.05
C ALA A 53 9.66 -15.21 61.40
N ILE A 54 9.26 -13.94 61.45
CA ILE A 54 9.14 -13.17 62.70
C ILE A 54 8.02 -13.77 63.56
N GLY A 55 6.89 -14.15 62.96
CA GLY A 55 5.79 -14.81 63.66
C GLY A 55 6.24 -16.10 64.34
N ALA A 56 6.98 -16.97 63.64
CA ALA A 56 7.55 -18.18 64.21
C ALA A 56 8.49 -17.89 65.39
N LYS A 57 9.42 -16.93 65.24
CA LYS A 57 10.32 -16.51 66.34
C LYS A 57 9.58 -15.92 67.54
N THR A 58 8.47 -15.24 67.30
CA THR A 58 7.64 -14.67 68.37
C THR A 58 7.00 -15.79 69.19
N VAL A 59 6.40 -16.78 68.53
CA VAL A 59 5.85 -17.99 69.19
C VAL A 59 6.93 -18.75 69.95
N ASP A 60 8.11 -18.95 69.36
CA ASP A 60 9.23 -19.61 70.03
C ASP A 60 9.68 -18.84 71.29
N SER A 61 9.70 -17.51 71.23
CA SER A 61 10.05 -16.65 72.38
C SER A 61 8.98 -16.67 73.48
N GLU A 62 7.70 -16.79 73.10
CA GLU A 62 6.58 -16.94 74.04
C GLU A 62 6.66 -18.29 74.77
N LEU A 63 6.91 -19.38 74.04
CA LEU A 63 7.08 -20.71 74.64
C LEU A 63 8.31 -20.74 75.56
N ALA A 64 9.44 -20.17 75.13
CA ALA A 64 10.63 -20.06 75.96
C ALA A 64 10.37 -19.28 77.25
N SER A 65 9.52 -18.25 77.23
CA SER A 65 9.20 -17.47 78.42
C SER A 65 8.50 -18.27 79.54
N LEU A 66 7.85 -19.39 79.20
CA LEU A 66 7.20 -20.29 80.17
C LEU A 66 8.20 -21.18 80.93
N GLU A 67 9.37 -21.43 80.37
CA GLU A 67 10.40 -22.35 80.90
C GLU A 67 11.53 -21.61 81.65
N VAL A 68 11.52 -20.28 81.61
CA VAL A 68 12.64 -19.42 82.01
C VAL A 68 12.47 -18.90 83.45
N THR A 69 13.59 -18.75 84.17
CA THR A 69 13.59 -18.26 85.56
C THR A 69 13.25 -16.76 85.66
N GLU A 70 12.75 -16.33 86.82
CA GLU A 70 12.29 -14.95 87.08
C GLU A 70 13.34 -13.87 86.74
N LYS A 71 14.63 -14.18 86.86
CA LYS A 71 15.75 -13.27 86.51
C LYS A 71 15.92 -13.06 85.00
N GLN A 72 15.53 -14.04 84.19
CA GLN A 72 15.70 -14.06 82.74
C GLN A 72 14.42 -13.62 82.00
N LEU A 73 13.28 -13.60 82.69
CA LEU A 73 11.95 -13.24 82.17
C LEU A 73 11.89 -11.81 81.59
N SER A 74 12.61 -10.87 82.20
CA SER A 74 12.68 -9.49 81.67
C SER A 74 13.42 -9.38 80.33
N ALA A 75 14.36 -10.29 80.04
CA ALA A 75 15.10 -10.29 78.78
C ALA A 75 14.29 -10.91 77.65
N THR A 76 13.55 -12.00 77.93
CA THR A 76 12.66 -12.64 76.95
C THR A 76 11.47 -11.75 76.59
N LEU A 77 10.92 -11.01 77.55
CA LEU A 77 9.87 -10.00 77.28
C LEU A 77 10.37 -8.87 76.38
N LYS A 78 11.58 -8.35 76.59
CA LYS A 78 12.18 -7.34 75.70
C LYS A 78 12.40 -7.87 74.28
N GLN A 79 12.90 -9.09 74.16
CA GLN A 79 13.10 -9.72 72.85
C GLN A 79 11.78 -9.90 72.09
N ARG A 80 10.69 -10.21 72.81
CA ARG A 80 9.34 -10.26 72.24
C ARG A 80 8.87 -8.88 71.78
N GLU A 81 9.02 -7.85 72.61
CA GLU A 81 8.65 -6.47 72.22
C GLU A 81 9.41 -6.01 70.96
N ASP A 82 10.70 -6.35 70.85
CA ASP A 82 11.52 -6.05 69.66
C ASP A 82 11.01 -6.81 68.41
N LEU A 83 10.61 -8.08 68.55
CA LEU A 83 10.03 -8.87 67.45
C LEU A 83 8.66 -8.34 67.02
N GLU A 84 7.82 -7.92 67.97
CA GLU A 84 6.51 -7.30 67.69
C GLU A 84 6.68 -5.97 66.93
N GLN A 85 7.67 -5.15 67.31
CA GLN A 85 8.01 -3.92 66.58
C GLN A 85 8.47 -4.22 65.14
N GLN A 86 9.37 -5.20 64.97
CA GLN A 86 9.83 -5.63 63.64
C GLN A 86 8.67 -6.17 62.78
N GLN A 87 7.72 -6.88 63.38
CA GLN A 87 6.54 -7.39 62.69
C GLN A 87 5.64 -6.25 62.20
N VAL A 88 5.42 -5.22 63.01
CA VAL A 88 4.66 -4.02 62.63
C VAL A 88 5.34 -3.28 61.48
N GLU A 89 6.66 -3.09 61.54
CA GLU A 89 7.43 -2.44 60.48
C GLU A 89 7.35 -3.21 59.15
N CYS A 90 7.53 -4.54 59.18
CA CYS A 90 7.39 -5.39 58.01
C CYS A 90 5.97 -5.38 57.45
N GLY A 91 4.95 -5.40 58.32
CA GLY A 91 3.54 -5.28 57.93
C GLY A 91 3.21 -3.94 57.24
N LEU A 92 3.78 -2.84 57.74
CA LEU A 92 3.67 -1.52 57.10
C LEU A 92 4.37 -1.49 55.74
N ARG A 93 5.55 -2.09 55.61
CA ARG A 93 6.26 -2.21 54.33
C ARG A 93 5.46 -3.00 53.31
N LEU A 94 4.87 -4.13 53.72
CA LEU A 94 4.00 -4.94 52.86
C LEU A 94 2.79 -4.15 52.37
N ARG A 95 2.08 -3.44 53.26
CA ARG A 95 0.95 -2.59 52.87
C ARG A 95 1.35 -1.48 51.90
N ARG A 96 2.52 -0.86 52.09
CA ARG A 96 3.07 0.15 51.18
C ARG A 96 3.36 -0.43 49.79
N LEU A 97 3.95 -1.63 49.73
CA LEU A 97 4.21 -2.33 48.46
C LEU A 97 2.92 -2.69 47.72
N GLN A 98 1.91 -3.23 48.43
CA GLN A 98 0.60 -3.53 47.86
C GLN A 98 -0.11 -2.26 47.36
N THR A 99 -0.09 -1.18 48.14
CA THR A 99 -0.68 0.11 47.74
C THR A 99 0.03 0.67 46.50
N ARG A 100 1.36 0.54 46.43
CA ARG A 100 2.15 0.96 45.27
C ARG A 100 1.81 0.13 44.03
N LEU A 101 1.66 -1.18 44.16
CA LEU A 101 1.26 -2.05 43.05
C LEU A 101 -0.11 -1.66 42.51
N ASN A 102 -1.11 -1.53 43.39
CA ASN A 102 -2.46 -1.12 43.01
C ASN A 102 -2.47 0.27 42.33
N ALA A 103 -1.65 1.21 42.83
CA ALA A 103 -1.53 2.53 42.23
C ALA A 103 -0.86 2.51 40.84
N ILE A 104 0.04 1.58 40.58
CA ILE A 104 0.63 1.37 39.26
C ILE A 104 -0.40 0.74 38.33
N GLU A 105 -1.04 -0.35 38.75
CA GLU A 105 -2.07 -1.05 37.97
C GLU A 105 -3.26 -0.14 37.62
N ALA A 106 -3.63 0.78 38.50
CA ALA A 106 -4.67 1.77 38.22
C ALA A 106 -4.25 2.83 37.18
N LYS A 107 -2.95 3.16 37.08
CA LYS A 107 -2.43 4.18 36.15
C LYS A 107 -2.07 3.64 34.76
N MET A 108 -1.79 2.34 34.65
CA MET A 108 -1.40 1.72 33.38
C MET A 108 -2.45 1.92 32.26
N PRO A 109 -3.77 1.75 32.50
CA PRO A 109 -4.78 1.96 31.47
C PRO A 109 -4.82 3.38 30.93
N ASP A 110 -4.58 4.39 31.78
CA ASP A 110 -4.59 5.80 31.38
C ASP A 110 -3.42 6.10 30.42
N ILE A 111 -2.24 5.54 30.69
CA ILE A 111 -1.06 5.69 29.82
C ILE A 111 -1.26 4.93 28.51
N ASP A 112 -1.83 3.73 28.55
CA ASP A 112 -2.16 2.98 27.33
C ASP A 112 -3.15 3.76 26.44
N ALA A 113 -4.19 4.37 27.02
CA ALA A 113 -5.12 5.21 26.29
C ALA A 113 -4.44 6.44 25.66
N GLN A 114 -3.48 7.07 26.35
CA GLN A 114 -2.69 8.18 25.81
C GLN A 114 -1.78 7.73 24.65
N ILE A 115 -1.17 6.55 24.77
CA ILE A 115 -0.35 5.94 23.72
C ILE A 115 -1.21 5.68 22.47
N ASP A 116 -2.40 5.10 22.63
CA ASP A 116 -3.31 4.82 21.51
C ASP A 116 -3.73 6.09 20.78
N LEU A 117 -4.03 7.17 21.52
CA LEU A 117 -4.34 8.48 20.94
C LEU A 117 -3.15 9.06 20.17
N ALA A 118 -1.95 8.99 20.74
CA ALA A 118 -0.73 9.46 20.09
C ALA A 118 -0.42 8.66 18.81
N ILE A 119 -0.62 7.34 18.81
CA ILE A 119 -0.51 6.49 17.61
C ILE A 119 -1.52 6.93 16.55
N GLY A 120 -2.75 7.25 16.95
CA GLY A 120 -3.77 7.79 16.06
C GLY A 120 -3.32 9.06 15.35
N ALA A 121 -2.79 10.02 16.11
CA ALA A 121 -2.26 11.29 15.58
C ALA A 121 -1.08 11.05 14.61
N ILE A 122 -0.08 10.26 15.01
CA ILE A 122 1.08 9.93 14.18
C ILE A 122 0.66 9.24 12.88
N ARG A 123 -0.35 8.38 12.90
CA ARG A 123 -0.87 7.73 11.68
C ARG A 123 -1.49 8.72 10.71
N ILE A 124 -2.22 9.71 11.22
CA ILE A 124 -2.82 10.77 10.39
C ILE A 124 -1.72 11.63 9.77
N GLU A 125 -0.74 12.07 10.56
CA GLU A 125 0.41 12.83 10.08
C GLU A 125 1.21 12.05 9.02
N ALA A 126 1.49 10.77 9.28
CA ALA A 126 2.19 9.90 8.35
C ALA A 126 1.40 9.72 7.03
N ALA A 127 0.08 9.61 7.10
CA ALA A 127 -0.76 9.54 5.90
C ALA A 127 -0.70 10.84 5.10
N MET A 128 -0.86 11.99 5.74
CA MET A 128 -0.77 13.30 5.10
C MET A 128 0.60 13.55 4.47
N ALA A 129 1.68 13.22 5.19
CA ALA A 129 3.05 13.33 4.69
C ALA A 129 3.29 12.42 3.48
N SER A 130 2.79 11.18 3.56
CA SER A 130 2.91 10.21 2.46
C SER A 130 2.14 10.66 1.22
N GLU A 131 0.93 11.21 1.38
CA GLU A 131 0.15 11.79 0.28
C GLU A 131 0.86 12.99 -0.35
N ALA A 132 1.42 13.89 0.45
CA ALA A 132 2.18 15.04 -0.05
C ALA A 132 3.40 14.59 -0.88
N ILE A 133 4.19 13.65 -0.35
CA ILE A 133 5.33 13.07 -1.06
C ILE A 133 4.87 12.34 -2.33
N GLN A 134 3.74 11.63 -2.28
CA GLN A 134 3.19 10.94 -3.44
C GLN A 134 2.86 11.92 -4.57
N VAL A 135 2.27 13.06 -4.26
CA VAL A 135 1.96 14.12 -5.24
C VAL A 135 3.24 14.67 -5.87
N GLU A 136 4.25 15.00 -5.06
CA GLU A 136 5.54 15.49 -5.58
C GLU A 136 6.22 14.47 -6.50
N LEU A 137 6.24 13.20 -6.11
CA LEU A 137 6.79 12.12 -6.94
C LEU A 137 5.97 11.92 -8.22
N ALA A 138 4.65 12.05 -8.17
CA ALA A 138 3.80 11.97 -9.35
C ALA A 138 4.11 13.11 -10.34
N GLU A 139 4.27 14.34 -9.85
CA GLU A 139 4.70 15.49 -10.66
C GLU A 139 6.10 15.27 -11.26
N GLU A 140 7.05 14.76 -10.47
CA GLU A 140 8.40 14.46 -10.95
C GLU A 140 8.36 13.42 -12.08
N ILE A 141 7.57 12.35 -11.93
CA ILE A 141 7.36 11.33 -12.97
C ILE A 141 6.77 12.00 -14.23
N ARG A 142 5.67 12.75 -14.11
CA ARG A 142 5.03 13.44 -15.24
C ARG A 142 6.01 14.34 -15.99
N SER A 143 6.89 15.05 -15.27
CA SER A 143 7.89 15.95 -15.86
C SER A 143 8.96 15.22 -16.70
N LYS A 144 9.27 13.96 -16.37
CA LYS A 144 10.32 13.16 -17.04
C LYS A 144 9.79 12.22 -18.13
N VAL A 145 8.49 11.96 -18.15
CA VAL A 145 7.87 10.98 -19.06
C VAL A 145 7.75 11.50 -20.50
N ALA A 146 7.87 12.80 -20.75
CA ALA A 146 7.74 13.39 -22.10
C ALA A 146 8.66 12.74 -23.14
N ASP A 147 9.93 12.53 -22.81
CA ASP A 147 10.90 11.89 -23.72
C ASP A 147 10.54 10.42 -24.00
N LEU A 148 10.04 9.71 -22.98
CA LEU A 148 9.59 8.32 -23.12
C LEU A 148 8.32 8.21 -23.95
N GLN A 149 7.39 9.17 -23.85
CA GLN A 149 6.20 9.24 -24.70
C GLN A 149 6.58 9.33 -26.18
N ALA A 150 7.58 10.15 -26.54
CA ALA A 150 8.04 10.28 -27.91
C ALA A 150 8.62 8.97 -28.46
N VAL A 151 9.42 8.26 -27.67
CA VAL A 151 9.96 6.93 -28.05
C VAL A 151 8.84 5.90 -28.17
N TYR A 152 7.92 5.87 -27.20
CA TYR A 152 6.78 4.96 -27.21
C TYR A 152 5.88 5.19 -28.44
N ALA A 153 5.66 6.44 -28.84
CA ALA A 153 4.93 6.80 -30.04
C ALA A 153 5.61 6.27 -31.32
N LYS A 154 6.95 6.33 -31.42
CA LYS A 154 7.70 5.71 -32.52
C LYS A 154 7.48 4.20 -32.60
N VAL A 155 7.48 3.51 -31.45
CA VAL A 155 7.23 2.06 -31.39
C VAL A 155 5.78 1.73 -31.81
N ARG A 156 4.80 2.53 -31.39
CA ARG A 156 3.41 2.40 -31.86
C ARG A 156 3.30 2.59 -33.37
N ALA A 157 3.94 3.61 -33.92
CA ALA A 157 3.97 3.84 -35.37
C ALA A 157 4.60 2.67 -36.12
N LEU A 158 5.72 2.15 -35.62
CA LEU A 158 6.38 0.97 -36.18
C LEU A 158 5.44 -0.24 -36.20
N GLN A 159 4.80 -0.56 -35.07
CA GLN A 159 3.86 -1.68 -34.96
C GLN A 159 2.65 -1.53 -35.91
N ARG A 160 2.14 -0.31 -36.08
CA ARG A 160 1.00 -0.04 -36.98
C ARG A 160 1.36 -0.28 -38.45
N LEU A 161 2.57 0.08 -38.85
CA LEU A 161 3.03 0.01 -40.24
C LEU A 161 3.53 -1.39 -40.60
N ILE A 162 4.31 -2.00 -39.70
CA ILE A 162 4.89 -3.33 -39.86
C ILE A 162 4.66 -4.09 -38.55
N PRO A 163 3.54 -4.85 -38.44
CA PRO A 163 3.25 -5.61 -37.23
C PRO A 163 4.32 -6.66 -36.96
N MET A 164 4.96 -6.59 -35.79
CA MET A 164 5.88 -7.62 -35.31
C MET A 164 5.42 -8.11 -33.92
N ALA A 165 5.62 -9.40 -33.62
CA ALA A 165 5.21 -9.96 -32.34
C ALA A 165 5.88 -9.23 -31.16
N ARG A 166 7.20 -9.02 -31.24
CA ARG A 166 7.97 -8.37 -30.16
C ARG A 166 7.56 -6.93 -29.87
N THR A 167 7.20 -6.16 -30.90
CA THR A 167 6.72 -4.78 -30.73
C THR A 167 5.30 -4.75 -30.19
N SER A 168 4.46 -5.74 -30.54
CA SER A 168 3.16 -5.95 -29.91
C SER A 168 3.30 -6.27 -28.42
N ASP A 169 4.15 -7.23 -28.07
CA ASP A 169 4.38 -7.66 -26.68
C ASP A 169 4.92 -6.49 -25.84
N PHE A 170 5.91 -5.75 -26.37
CA PHE A 170 6.43 -4.57 -25.69
C PHE A 170 5.35 -3.52 -25.42
N ILE A 171 4.44 -3.25 -26.37
CA ILE A 171 3.36 -2.26 -26.17
C ILE A 171 2.38 -2.71 -25.08
N LEU A 172 2.12 -4.02 -24.97
CA LEU A 172 1.26 -4.60 -23.94
C LEU A 172 1.91 -4.55 -22.55
N ASP A 173 3.20 -4.85 -22.48
CA ASP A 173 3.95 -4.88 -21.21
C ASP A 173 4.35 -3.47 -20.73
N ALA A 174 4.58 -2.53 -21.64
CA ALA A 174 4.96 -1.16 -21.33
C ALA A 174 3.73 -0.34 -20.89
N TYR A 175 3.45 -0.40 -19.60
CA TYR A 175 2.41 0.36 -18.93
C TYR A 175 2.99 1.16 -17.76
N LEU A 176 2.85 2.50 -17.82
CA LEU A 176 3.25 3.39 -16.74
C LEU A 176 2.01 4.08 -16.18
N PRO A 177 1.52 3.67 -14.99
CA PRO A 177 0.40 4.33 -14.36
C PRO A 177 0.79 5.70 -13.80
N ASP A 178 -0.20 6.57 -13.66
CA ASP A 178 -0.04 7.78 -12.86
C ASP A 178 -0.13 7.45 -11.37
N LEU A 179 0.89 7.84 -10.59
CA LEU A 179 1.03 7.48 -9.18
C LEU A 179 -0.12 8.04 -8.32
N GLU A 180 -0.71 9.18 -8.67
CA GLU A 180 -1.86 9.74 -7.95
C GLU A 180 -3.16 8.96 -8.15
N THR A 181 -3.33 8.35 -9.33
CA THR A 181 -4.58 7.65 -9.70
C THR A 181 -4.41 6.14 -9.79
N CYS A 182 -3.22 5.63 -9.48
CA CYS A 182 -2.92 4.21 -9.59
C CYS A 182 -3.82 3.42 -8.64
N MET A 183 -4.62 2.52 -9.22
CA MET A 183 -5.51 1.66 -8.45
C MET A 183 -5.45 0.27 -9.07
N ARG A 184 -4.94 -0.68 -8.29
CA ARG A 184 -4.94 -2.10 -8.64
C ARG A 184 -6.32 -2.67 -8.38
N ILE A 185 -6.95 -3.22 -9.41
CA ILE A 185 -8.24 -3.89 -9.32
C ILE A 185 -8.04 -5.38 -9.52
N GLU A 186 -8.64 -6.18 -8.64
CA GLU A 186 -8.70 -7.63 -8.78
C GLU A 186 -9.86 -8.02 -9.70
N SER A 187 -9.54 -8.68 -10.80
CA SER A 187 -10.51 -9.47 -11.54
C SER A 187 -10.56 -10.84 -10.86
N GLY A 188 -11.75 -11.29 -10.44
CA GLY A 188 -11.98 -12.48 -9.60
C GLY A 188 -11.42 -13.84 -10.08
N THR A 189 -10.62 -13.85 -11.15
CA THR A 189 -9.85 -14.97 -11.68
C THR A 189 -8.34 -14.88 -11.37
N GLY A 190 -7.93 -14.05 -10.40
CA GLY A 190 -6.51 -13.86 -10.04
C GLY A 190 -5.73 -12.94 -10.99
N ASN A 191 -6.43 -12.30 -11.94
CA ASN A 191 -5.85 -11.29 -12.80
C ASN A 191 -5.95 -9.91 -12.14
N HIS A 192 -4.89 -9.14 -12.21
CA HIS A 192 -4.89 -7.75 -11.76
C HIS A 192 -4.69 -6.83 -12.95
N TYR A 193 -5.46 -5.75 -12.98
CA TYR A 193 -5.21 -4.66 -13.91
C TYR A 193 -5.25 -3.33 -13.16
N ASN A 194 -4.58 -2.34 -13.72
CA ASN A 194 -4.60 -1.00 -13.19
C ASN A 194 -5.62 -0.17 -13.99
N ARG A 195 -6.48 0.57 -13.29
CA ARG A 195 -7.51 1.41 -13.91
C ARG A 195 -6.98 2.78 -14.36
N SER A 196 -5.82 3.19 -13.84
CA SER A 196 -5.24 4.50 -14.17
C SER A 196 -4.90 4.62 -15.67
N PRO A 197 -4.92 5.84 -16.23
CA PRO A 197 -4.47 6.06 -17.59
C PRO A 197 -2.97 5.75 -17.73
N ASN A 198 -2.58 5.14 -18.85
CA ASN A 198 -1.17 4.93 -19.16
C ASN A 198 -0.53 6.26 -19.57
N LEU A 199 0.41 6.76 -18.77
CA LEU A 199 1.12 8.01 -19.04
C LEU A 199 1.92 7.96 -20.35
N LEU A 200 2.33 6.77 -20.82
CA LEU A 200 3.03 6.61 -22.11
C LEU A 200 2.09 6.72 -23.32
N ALA A 201 0.79 6.47 -23.13
CA ALA A 201 -0.17 6.40 -24.23
C ALA A 201 -0.72 7.78 -24.64
N VAL A 202 -0.41 8.84 -23.89
CA VAL A 202 -0.86 10.21 -24.15
C VAL A 202 -0.44 10.67 -25.55
N THR A 203 -1.32 11.42 -26.23
CA THR A 203 -1.11 11.93 -27.58
C THR A 203 -0.99 13.44 -27.56
N ASN A 204 0.20 13.92 -27.89
CA ASN A 204 0.64 15.31 -27.88
C ASN A 204 1.30 15.67 -29.23
N PRO A 205 1.49 16.97 -29.58
CA PRO A 205 2.13 17.36 -30.83
C PRO A 205 3.50 16.73 -31.04
N ASP A 206 4.31 16.61 -29.98
CA ASP A 206 5.64 15.99 -30.05
C ASP A 206 5.56 14.49 -30.36
N THR A 207 4.56 13.79 -29.80
CA THR A 207 4.34 12.37 -30.12
C THR A 207 3.89 12.18 -31.57
N HIS A 208 3.08 13.09 -32.11
CA HIS A 208 2.71 13.05 -33.53
C HIS A 208 3.89 13.31 -34.45
N ALA A 209 4.75 14.27 -34.10
CA ALA A 209 5.99 14.52 -34.85
C ALA A 209 6.92 13.29 -34.81
N ALA A 210 7.01 12.61 -33.67
CA ALA A 210 7.78 11.39 -33.52
C ALA A 210 7.21 10.22 -34.36
N GLU A 211 5.88 10.06 -34.41
CA GLU A 211 5.21 9.06 -35.27
C GLU A 211 5.42 9.34 -36.76
N ALA A 212 5.38 10.61 -37.16
CA ALA A 212 5.60 11.04 -38.54
C ALA A 212 7.01 10.65 -39.02
N GLN A 213 8.04 10.80 -38.19
CA GLN A 213 9.42 10.38 -38.53
C GLN A 213 9.51 8.91 -38.96
N ILE A 214 8.84 8.00 -38.24
CA ILE A 214 8.82 6.57 -38.58
C ILE A 214 7.93 6.32 -39.80
N THR A 215 6.80 7.00 -39.88
CA THR A 215 5.85 6.85 -40.99
C THR A 215 6.48 7.27 -42.32
N ASP A 216 7.18 8.40 -42.35
CA ASP A 216 7.86 8.90 -43.55
C ASP A 216 9.03 7.99 -43.95
N ALA A 217 9.80 7.50 -42.98
CA ALA A 217 10.89 6.57 -43.23
C ALA A 217 10.40 5.22 -43.82
N LEU A 218 9.26 4.71 -43.37
CA LEU A 218 8.71 3.41 -43.80
C LEU A 218 7.69 3.50 -44.94
N LYS A 219 7.28 4.71 -45.34
CA LYS A 219 6.35 4.95 -46.44
C LYS A 219 6.65 4.15 -47.72
N PRO A 220 7.89 4.12 -48.27
CA PRO A 220 8.15 3.37 -49.50
C PRO A 220 7.94 1.85 -49.35
N ILE A 221 8.28 1.30 -48.18
CA ILE A 221 8.11 -0.13 -47.88
C ILE A 221 6.63 -0.47 -47.72
N THR A 222 5.90 0.34 -46.97
CA THR A 222 4.46 0.14 -46.74
C THR A 222 3.65 0.28 -48.02
N ASP A 223 3.97 1.27 -48.87
CA ASP A 223 3.37 1.41 -50.21
C ASP A 223 3.62 0.18 -51.09
N ALA A 224 4.84 -0.38 -51.06
CA ALA A 224 5.17 -1.60 -51.78
C ALA A 224 4.39 -2.82 -51.23
N LEU A 225 4.28 -2.97 -49.90
CA LEU A 225 3.50 -4.04 -49.27
C LEU A 225 2.01 -3.94 -49.61
N ILE A 226 1.43 -2.73 -49.64
CA ILE A 226 0.03 -2.51 -50.05
C ILE A 226 -0.17 -2.92 -51.51
N ARG A 227 0.74 -2.53 -52.41
CA ARG A 227 0.69 -2.97 -53.81
C ARG A 227 0.81 -4.49 -53.94
N GLY A 228 1.69 -5.11 -53.15
CA GLY A 228 1.84 -6.56 -53.07
C GLY A 228 0.58 -7.27 -52.57
N ARG A 229 -0.09 -6.74 -51.54
CA ARG A 229 -1.35 -7.30 -51.01
C ARG A 229 -2.47 -7.27 -52.04
N ASN A 230 -2.48 -6.26 -52.90
CA ASN A 230 -3.45 -6.13 -54.00
C ASN A 230 -3.03 -6.90 -55.27
N HIS A 231 -1.86 -7.54 -55.28
CA HIS A 231 -1.42 -8.34 -56.40
C HIS A 231 -2.35 -9.55 -56.56
N LYS A 232 -2.92 -9.68 -57.75
CA LYS A 232 -3.68 -10.86 -58.14
C LYS A 232 -2.74 -11.77 -58.91
N SER A 233 -2.47 -12.95 -58.37
CA SER A 233 -1.70 -13.98 -59.08
C SER A 233 -2.33 -14.24 -60.44
N TYR A 234 -1.50 -14.33 -61.46
CA TYR A 234 -1.97 -14.60 -62.81
C TYR A 234 -2.68 -15.97 -62.84
N VAL A 235 -3.95 -15.95 -63.24
CA VAL A 235 -4.73 -17.17 -63.52
C VAL A 235 -4.78 -17.37 -65.03
N PRO A 236 -4.27 -18.49 -65.57
CA PRO A 236 -4.38 -18.82 -66.99
C PRO A 236 -5.84 -18.77 -67.48
N LEU A 237 -6.07 -18.25 -68.69
CA LEU A 237 -7.41 -18.03 -69.26
C LEU A 237 -8.34 -19.25 -69.13
N ALA A 238 -7.81 -20.46 -69.38
CA ALA A 238 -8.56 -21.71 -69.30
C ALA A 238 -9.07 -22.06 -67.88
N LYS A 239 -8.45 -21.52 -66.82
CA LYS A 239 -8.80 -21.75 -65.41
C LYS A 239 -9.53 -20.57 -64.77
N ARG A 240 -9.79 -19.49 -65.52
CA ARG A 240 -10.53 -18.36 -64.99
C ARG A 240 -12.00 -18.77 -64.80
N PRO A 241 -12.64 -18.37 -63.70
CA PRO A 241 -14.08 -18.56 -63.55
C PRO A 241 -14.77 -17.88 -64.73
N GLN A 242 -15.53 -18.67 -65.50
CA GLN A 242 -16.36 -18.15 -66.59
C GLN A 242 -17.38 -17.16 -66.00
N PRO A 243 -17.64 -16.03 -66.66
CA PRO A 243 -18.67 -15.09 -66.20
C PRO A 243 -20.02 -15.83 -66.08
N TYR A 244 -20.76 -15.55 -65.00
CA TYR A 244 -22.07 -16.15 -64.78
C TYR A 244 -23.05 -15.64 -65.84
N ILE A 245 -23.26 -16.42 -66.92
CA ILE A 245 -24.25 -16.11 -67.94
C ILE A 245 -25.63 -16.41 -67.34
N ARG A 246 -26.35 -15.37 -66.91
CA ARG A 246 -27.79 -15.50 -66.69
C ARG A 246 -28.41 -15.90 -68.04
N LYS A 247 -28.90 -17.13 -68.15
CA LYS A 247 -29.73 -17.55 -69.28
C LYS A 247 -30.98 -16.67 -69.29
N SER A 248 -31.02 -15.66 -70.15
CA SER A 248 -32.28 -15.00 -70.50
C SER A 248 -33.14 -16.01 -71.24
N ILE A 249 -34.34 -16.27 -70.73
CA ILE A 249 -35.37 -17.01 -71.45
C ILE A 249 -35.80 -16.12 -72.62
N VAL A 250 -35.50 -16.56 -73.85
CA VAL A 250 -36.13 -16.02 -75.05
C VAL A 250 -37.55 -16.58 -75.08
N LEU A 251 -38.55 -15.74 -74.85
CA LEU A 251 -39.93 -16.06 -75.21
C LEU A 251 -40.07 -15.78 -76.71
N GLU A 252 -40.04 -16.84 -77.50
CA GLU A 252 -40.50 -16.80 -78.89
C GLU A 252 -42.03 -16.59 -78.93
N GLY A 253 -42.45 -15.61 -79.73
CA GLY A 253 -43.72 -15.65 -80.44
C GLY A 253 -44.80 -14.66 -80.00
N SER A 254 -45.02 -13.61 -80.79
CA SER A 254 -46.23 -13.56 -81.62
C SER A 254 -46.18 -12.40 -82.61
N SER A 255 -46.12 -12.76 -83.88
CA SER A 255 -46.50 -11.94 -85.02
C SER A 255 -48.01 -11.73 -85.03
N SER A 256 -48.47 -10.49 -85.19
CA SER A 256 -49.62 -10.22 -86.08
C SER A 256 -49.57 -8.79 -86.60
N SER A 257 -49.60 -8.71 -87.92
CA SER A 257 -49.57 -7.54 -88.78
C SER A 257 -50.99 -7.07 -89.09
N ILE A 258 -51.34 -5.82 -88.80
CA ILE A 258 -52.35 -4.97 -89.48
C ILE A 258 -51.89 -3.52 -89.19
N GLY A 259 -51.60 -2.59 -90.10
CA GLY A 259 -52.11 -2.40 -91.45
C GLY A 259 -52.96 -1.11 -91.48
N ALA A 260 -52.30 0.04 -91.68
CA ALA A 260 -52.81 1.30 -92.23
C ALA A 260 -53.78 2.23 -91.43
N GLU A 261 -53.51 3.53 -91.63
CA GLU A 261 -54.42 4.69 -91.62
C GLU A 261 -55.04 5.22 -90.31
N LEU A 262 -54.46 6.32 -89.82
CA LEU A 262 -55.20 7.58 -89.60
C LEU A 262 -54.23 8.76 -89.45
N ALA A 263 -53.75 9.26 -90.59
CA ALA A 263 -53.44 10.68 -90.71
C ALA A 263 -54.77 11.41 -90.94
N ARG A 264 -55.16 12.32 -90.03
CA ARG A 264 -55.93 13.55 -90.32
C ARG A 264 -56.32 14.32 -89.04
N GLN A 265 -56.04 15.63 -89.08
CA GLN A 265 -56.60 16.75 -88.29
C GLN A 265 -55.95 16.94 -86.90
N ARG A 266 -55.23 18.02 -86.58
CA ARG A 266 -55.06 19.37 -87.15
C ARG A 266 -53.66 19.89 -86.82
#